data_AF-A0A832DTS6-F1
#
_entry.id   AF-A0A832DTS6-F1
#
_cell.length_a   1.000
_cell.length_b   1.000
_cell.length_c   1.000
_cell.angle_alpha   90.00
_cell.angle_beta   90.00
_cell.angle_gamma   90.00
#
_symmetry.space_group_name_H-M   'P 1'
#
loop_
_entity.id
_entity.type
_entity.pdbx_description
1 polymer ?
#
loop_
_entity_poly.entity_id
_entity_poly.type
_entity_poly.pdbx_seq_one_letter_code
_entity_poly.pdbx_strand_id
1 'polypeptide(L)'
;MGSLGPPVHRIYKLIRLPNLDRFGVKGETRDLNKNEVAKAVKRLLRSYGVENWYFAERPDLFAVKGSASETLKDYFVELPVKSILEWTGFEYIYKFGNGNQDKYGYGILKYPPYKCHRKNLQVKLLYETNQFLEKFIEIINHVKISENVHFNSQKLSKNLSEFFTSEHDLKIALISRTSTDQQKVETLARAKLSSYREGVSRLQIVNADKMLKINEDYYRHFLANLLAALYFKSGCVPFYIQTPQKYDILHNAFYIGVALKRTSKGYVKGVATIMTGLGEIIAQVDTDKHNILRGNAMEFGDSEMKKFVEIIKEHMESYKHKLGIKPPLVVVIRTRRFKENEWKALKSSFYPFWRRLIGEDAILLVMSLYKTKWSIGEGMATFDGDDRSGVWLLQPQKVNYAVQLVYRSTGYPPHLPVAAYLYLRALDFVSLTHGRINIPPVKYAYNYLRWRAIAEQW
;
A
#
# COMPACT_ATOMS: atom_id res chain seq x y z
N MET A 1 -1.94 -33.08 1.70
CA MET A 1 -2.67 -32.77 2.95
C MET A 1 -2.94 -31.28 3.00
N GLY A 2 -4.16 -30.85 2.71
CA GLY A 2 -4.51 -29.43 2.69
C GLY A 2 -4.53 -28.87 4.11
N SER A 3 -3.76 -27.82 4.38
CA SER A 3 -3.87 -27.10 5.64
C SER A 3 -5.28 -26.53 5.76
N LEU A 4 -6.03 -26.93 6.78
CA LEU A 4 -7.27 -26.27 7.17
C LEU A 4 -6.98 -24.77 7.27
N GLY A 5 -7.64 -23.96 6.44
CA GLY A 5 -7.50 -22.51 6.45
C GLY A 5 -7.84 -21.94 7.84
N PRO A 6 -7.40 -20.71 8.14
CA PRO A 6 -7.72 -20.08 9.41
C PRO A 6 -9.23 -20.04 9.64
N PRO A 7 -9.72 -20.26 10.88
CA PRO A 7 -11.14 -20.28 11.18
C PRO A 7 -11.80 -18.97 10.73
N VAL A 8 -12.91 -19.08 10.01
CA VAL A 8 -13.68 -17.93 9.53
C VAL A 8 -14.43 -17.32 10.71
N HIS A 9 -14.29 -16.01 10.87
CA HIS A 9 -14.91 -15.21 11.91
C HIS A 9 -16.14 -14.52 11.34
N ARG A 10 -17.21 -14.49 12.14
CA ARG A 10 -18.40 -13.70 11.88
C ARG A 10 -18.24 -12.32 12.52
N ILE A 11 -18.80 -11.31 11.87
CA ILE A 11 -18.66 -9.92 12.32
C ILE A 11 -20.01 -9.45 12.85
N TYR A 12 -20.02 -8.98 14.09
CA TYR A 12 -21.21 -8.51 14.78
C TYR A 12 -21.06 -7.04 15.17
N LYS A 13 -22.15 -6.28 15.06
CA LYS A 13 -22.26 -4.90 15.55
C LYS A 13 -23.11 -4.88 16.80
N LEU A 14 -22.58 -4.28 17.86
CA LEU A 14 -23.32 -3.98 19.09
C LEU A 14 -24.33 -2.88 18.79
N ILE A 15 -25.62 -3.23 18.76
CA ILE A 15 -26.72 -2.29 18.51
C ILE A 15 -27.40 -1.84 19.80
N ARG A 16 -27.25 -2.61 20.88
CA ARG A 16 -27.81 -2.31 22.19
C ARG A 16 -26.82 -2.69 23.27
N LEU A 17 -26.72 -1.86 24.32
CA LEU A 17 -25.84 -2.12 25.44
C LEU A 17 -26.47 -3.16 26.40
N PRO A 18 -25.80 -4.29 26.66
CA PRO A 18 -26.24 -5.23 27.70
C PRO A 18 -26.00 -4.65 29.10
N ASN A 19 -26.58 -5.29 30.13
CA ASN A 19 -26.22 -4.94 31.51
C ASN A 19 -24.75 -5.35 31.75
N LEU A 20 -23.91 -4.36 32.05
CA LEU A 20 -22.47 -4.51 32.27
C LEU A 20 -22.05 -4.20 33.72
N ASP A 21 -22.99 -4.11 34.67
CA ASP A 21 -22.71 -3.79 36.07
C ASP A 21 -21.69 -4.76 36.68
N ARG A 22 -21.86 -6.05 36.39
CA ARG A 22 -20.95 -7.14 36.81
C ARG A 22 -19.54 -7.02 36.24
N PHE A 23 -19.33 -6.16 35.24
CA PHE A 23 -18.03 -5.91 34.60
C PHE A 23 -17.48 -4.50 34.91
N GLY A 24 -18.08 -3.79 35.87
CA GLY A 24 -17.59 -2.50 36.38
C GLY A 24 -17.93 -1.30 35.51
N VAL A 25 -18.87 -1.43 34.56
CA VAL A 25 -19.35 -0.33 33.72
C VAL A 25 -20.74 0.05 34.20
N LYS A 26 -20.83 1.19 34.91
CA LYS A 26 -22.07 1.77 35.47
C LYS A 26 -22.25 3.19 34.94
N GLY A 27 -23.50 3.58 34.62
CA GLY A 27 -23.83 4.93 34.15
C GLY A 27 -24.62 4.94 32.85
N GLU A 28 -25.04 6.14 32.42
CA GLU A 28 -25.79 6.30 31.18
C GLU A 28 -24.92 6.09 29.94
N THR A 29 -25.49 5.45 28.94
CA THR A 29 -24.92 5.09 27.62
C THR A 29 -24.06 6.17 26.96
N ARG A 30 -24.40 7.45 27.20
CA ARG A 30 -23.80 8.62 26.52
C ARG A 30 -22.45 9.04 27.11
N ASP A 31 -22.19 8.73 28.38
CA ASP A 31 -21.01 9.18 29.11
C ASP A 31 -19.91 8.13 29.18
N LEU A 32 -20.20 6.91 28.70
CA LEU A 32 -19.28 5.78 28.78
C LEU A 32 -18.22 5.82 27.67
N ASN A 33 -16.97 5.59 28.07
CA ASN A 33 -15.87 5.42 27.13
C ASN A 33 -16.10 4.16 26.27
N LYS A 34 -16.24 4.35 24.95
CA LYS A 34 -16.51 3.27 23.98
C LYS A 34 -15.53 2.09 24.08
N ASN A 35 -14.26 2.35 24.41
CA ASN A 35 -13.27 1.28 24.58
C ASN A 35 -13.45 0.49 25.88
N GLU A 36 -13.90 1.14 26.95
CA GLU A 36 -14.20 0.49 28.23
C GLU A 36 -15.43 -0.40 28.09
N VAL A 37 -16.47 0.13 27.44
CA VAL A 37 -17.66 -0.64 27.02
C VAL A 37 -17.23 -1.87 26.21
N ALA A 38 -16.43 -1.70 25.16
CA ALA A 38 -16.00 -2.81 24.31
C ALA A 38 -15.21 -3.89 25.09
N LYS A 39 -14.36 -3.46 26.04
CA LYS A 39 -13.64 -4.39 26.94
C LYS A 39 -14.61 -5.16 27.85
N ALA A 40 -15.63 -4.50 28.39
CA ALA A 40 -16.64 -5.13 29.23
C ALA A 40 -17.54 -6.10 28.43
N VAL A 41 -18.02 -5.69 27.27
CA VAL A 41 -18.78 -6.55 26.34
C VAL A 41 -17.96 -7.76 25.90
N LYS A 42 -16.66 -7.58 25.65
CA LYS A 42 -15.75 -8.70 25.38
C LYS A 42 -15.66 -9.69 26.54
N ARG A 43 -15.65 -9.21 27.79
CA ARG A 43 -15.65 -10.07 28.99
C ARG A 43 -17.00 -10.79 29.15
N LEU A 44 -18.12 -10.12 28.89
CA LEU A 44 -19.45 -10.72 28.85
C LEU A 44 -19.53 -11.85 27.81
N LEU A 45 -19.10 -11.61 26.57
CA LEU A 45 -19.07 -12.64 25.54
C LEU A 45 -18.23 -13.86 26.00
N ARG A 46 -17.09 -13.63 26.66
CA ARG A 46 -16.27 -14.70 27.21
C ARG A 46 -16.95 -15.49 28.34
N SER A 47 -17.75 -14.85 29.19
CA SER A 47 -18.49 -15.58 30.24
C SER A 47 -19.55 -16.52 29.67
N TYR A 48 -19.96 -16.32 28.42
CA TYR A 48 -20.81 -17.24 27.66
C TYR A 48 -20.02 -18.22 26.78
N GLY A 49 -18.71 -18.37 26.99
CA GLY A 49 -17.87 -19.28 26.21
C GLY A 49 -17.57 -18.81 24.78
N VAL A 50 -17.89 -17.56 24.43
CA VAL A 50 -17.71 -17.03 23.06
C VAL A 50 -16.30 -16.45 22.89
N GLU A 51 -15.51 -17.06 22.02
CA GLU A 51 -14.19 -16.54 21.63
C GLU A 51 -14.37 -15.31 20.70
N ASN A 52 -13.94 -14.15 21.19
CA ASN A 52 -14.22 -12.87 20.54
C ASN A 52 -13.11 -11.81 20.70
N TRP A 53 -13.14 -10.84 19.80
CA TRP A 53 -12.32 -9.62 19.80
C TRP A 53 -13.13 -8.43 19.30
N TYR A 54 -12.78 -7.22 19.70
CA TYR A 54 -13.36 -5.99 19.17
C TYR A 54 -12.35 -5.22 18.30
N PHE A 55 -12.85 -4.38 17.41
CA PHE A 55 -12.03 -3.51 16.57
C PHE A 55 -11.78 -2.20 17.30
N ALA A 56 -10.53 -1.85 17.63
CA ALA A 56 -10.25 -0.62 18.39
C ALA A 56 -10.73 0.67 17.67
N GLU A 57 -10.78 0.64 16.33
CA GLU A 57 -11.26 1.78 15.53
C GLU A 57 -12.79 1.90 15.48
N ARG A 58 -13.48 0.78 15.77
CA ARG A 58 -14.93 0.67 15.87
C ARG A 58 -15.25 -0.26 17.04
N PRO A 59 -15.16 0.24 18.29
CA PRO A 59 -15.28 -0.59 19.49
C PRO A 59 -16.66 -1.25 19.66
N ASP A 60 -17.62 -0.85 18.83
CA ASP A 60 -18.94 -1.44 18.67
C ASP A 60 -18.97 -2.65 17.72
N LEU A 61 -17.89 -2.93 16.97
CA LEU A 61 -17.76 -4.10 16.12
C LEU A 61 -16.97 -5.21 16.82
N PHE A 62 -17.40 -6.45 16.61
CA PHE A 62 -16.83 -7.65 17.22
C PHE A 62 -16.62 -8.75 16.18
N ALA A 63 -15.42 -9.32 16.17
CA ALA A 63 -15.11 -10.55 15.44
C ALA A 63 -15.32 -11.73 16.40
N VAL A 64 -16.20 -12.66 16.02
CA VAL A 64 -16.59 -13.83 16.81
C VAL A 64 -16.22 -15.10 16.04
N LYS A 65 -15.64 -16.08 16.73
CA LYS A 65 -15.40 -17.41 16.16
C LYS A 65 -16.63 -18.28 16.41
N GLY A 66 -17.26 -18.78 15.33
CA GLY A 66 -18.56 -19.45 15.41
C GLY A 66 -19.73 -18.46 15.43
N SER A 67 -20.89 -18.87 15.95
CA SER A 67 -22.08 -18.03 16.10
C SER A 67 -22.12 -17.35 17.47
N ALA A 68 -22.70 -16.15 17.53
CA ALA A 68 -23.08 -15.57 18.81
C ALA A 68 -24.14 -16.47 19.50
N SER A 69 -24.09 -16.57 20.84
CA SER A 69 -25.12 -17.27 21.62
C SER A 69 -26.50 -16.68 21.36
N GLU A 70 -27.56 -17.50 21.38
CA GLU A 70 -28.94 -17.02 21.23
C GLU A 70 -29.31 -15.95 22.25
N THR A 71 -28.76 -16.05 23.46
CA THR A 71 -28.96 -15.11 24.56
C THR A 71 -28.45 -13.70 24.25
N LEU A 72 -27.63 -13.53 23.20
CA LEU A 72 -27.02 -12.26 22.83
C LEU A 72 -27.54 -11.70 21.50
N LYS A 73 -28.48 -12.38 20.84
CA LYS A 73 -29.05 -11.94 19.54
C LYS A 73 -29.67 -10.53 19.61
N ASP A 74 -30.27 -10.16 20.74
CA ASP A 74 -30.91 -8.85 20.91
C ASP A 74 -29.93 -7.68 21.06
N TYR A 75 -28.66 -7.96 21.36
CA TYR A 75 -27.62 -6.95 21.53
C TYR A 75 -26.76 -6.75 20.28
N PHE A 76 -26.75 -7.75 19.38
CA PHE A 76 -25.84 -7.81 18.25
C PHE A 76 -26.56 -8.09 16.94
N VAL A 77 -26.15 -7.37 15.89
CA VAL A 77 -26.54 -7.68 14.50
C VAL A 77 -25.32 -8.24 13.77
N GLU A 78 -25.47 -9.39 13.12
CA GLU A 78 -24.46 -9.92 12.21
C GLU A 78 -24.39 -9.07 10.95
N LEU A 79 -23.20 -8.59 10.60
CA LEU A 79 -23.00 -7.86 9.35
C LEU A 79 -22.93 -8.84 8.19
N PRO A 80 -23.58 -8.54 7.04
CA PRO A 80 -23.54 -9.41 5.89
C PRO A 80 -22.11 -9.51 5.35
N VAL A 81 -21.68 -10.74 5.06
CA VAL A 81 -20.40 -11.04 4.41
C VAL A 81 -20.70 -11.50 2.99
N LYS A 82 -20.23 -10.73 2.00
CA LYS A 82 -20.47 -10.99 0.57
C LYS A 82 -19.15 -11.03 -0.19
N SER A 83 -19.18 -11.55 -1.42
CA SER A 83 -17.98 -11.56 -2.25
C SER A 83 -17.55 -10.12 -2.60
N ILE A 84 -16.25 -9.88 -2.72
CA ILE A 84 -15.71 -8.59 -3.15
C ILE A 84 -16.26 -8.20 -4.53
N LEU A 85 -16.44 -9.19 -5.41
CA LEU A 85 -17.03 -9.00 -6.73
C LEU A 85 -18.49 -8.51 -6.64
N GLU A 86 -19.30 -9.06 -5.74
CA GLU A 86 -20.68 -8.61 -5.54
C GLU A 86 -20.74 -7.16 -5.04
N TRP A 87 -19.86 -6.77 -4.11
CA TRP A 87 -19.80 -5.40 -3.62
C TRP A 87 -19.38 -4.39 -4.69
N THR A 88 -18.40 -4.76 -5.52
CA THR A 88 -17.67 -3.78 -6.34
C THR A 88 -17.89 -3.95 -7.83
N GLY A 89 -18.11 -5.17 -8.32
CA GLY A 89 -17.99 -5.53 -9.73
C GLY A 89 -16.54 -5.53 -10.23
N PHE A 90 -15.55 -5.46 -9.33
CA PHE A 90 -14.16 -5.29 -9.69
C PHE A 90 -13.51 -6.60 -10.11
N GLU A 91 -12.97 -6.63 -11.32
CA GLU A 91 -12.18 -7.75 -11.85
C GLU A 91 -10.77 -7.27 -12.23
N TYR A 92 -9.78 -8.15 -12.06
CA TYR A 92 -8.41 -7.84 -12.40
C TYR A 92 -8.13 -8.11 -13.88
N ILE A 93 -8.25 -7.07 -14.71
CA ILE A 93 -7.85 -7.11 -16.13
C ILE A 93 -6.73 -6.11 -16.33
N TYR A 94 -5.53 -6.63 -16.61
CA TYR A 94 -4.31 -5.86 -16.82
C TYR A 94 -4.20 -5.48 -18.29
N LYS A 95 -4.03 -4.20 -18.59
CA LYS A 95 -3.94 -3.65 -19.94
C LYS A 95 -2.54 -3.12 -20.23
N PHE A 96 -1.96 -3.58 -21.33
CA PHE A 96 -0.60 -3.30 -21.80
C PHE A 96 -0.63 -2.43 -23.06
N GLY A 97 0.56 -2.13 -23.61
CA GLY A 97 0.67 -1.40 -24.87
C GLY A 97 -0.03 -2.14 -26.02
N ASN A 98 -0.49 -1.38 -27.02
CA ASN A 98 -1.21 -1.87 -28.20
C ASN A 98 -2.52 -2.59 -27.88
N GLY A 99 -3.18 -2.28 -26.76
CA GLY A 99 -4.47 -2.86 -26.39
C GLY A 99 -4.42 -4.31 -25.85
N ASN A 100 -3.22 -4.87 -25.66
CA ASN A 100 -3.04 -6.21 -25.14
C ASN A 100 -3.52 -6.35 -23.68
N GLN A 101 -3.94 -7.55 -23.29
CA GLN A 101 -4.46 -7.81 -21.95
C GLN A 101 -4.02 -9.13 -21.34
N ASP A 102 -4.02 -9.19 -20.00
CA ASP A 102 -3.73 -10.38 -19.19
C ASP A 102 -4.53 -10.36 -17.87
N LYS A 103 -4.60 -11.51 -17.19
CA LYS A 103 -5.25 -11.67 -15.88
C LYS A 103 -4.30 -11.52 -14.69
N TYR A 104 -2.98 -11.64 -14.87
CA TYR A 104 -2.03 -11.76 -13.76
C TYR A 104 -0.85 -10.78 -13.81
N GLY A 105 -0.85 -9.83 -14.75
CA GLY A 105 0.24 -8.87 -14.94
C GLY A 105 1.53 -9.47 -15.53
N TYR A 106 1.55 -10.78 -15.83
CA TYR A 106 2.70 -11.47 -16.43
C TYR A 106 2.77 -11.28 -17.95
N GLY A 107 1.76 -10.63 -18.54
CA GLY A 107 1.80 -10.11 -19.91
C GLY A 107 3.04 -9.25 -20.21
N ILE A 108 3.67 -8.64 -19.19
CA ILE A 108 4.89 -7.81 -19.35
C ILE A 108 6.09 -8.53 -19.97
N LEU A 109 6.10 -9.88 -19.93
CA LEU A 109 7.13 -10.68 -20.60
C LEU A 109 6.97 -10.69 -22.12
N LYS A 110 5.74 -10.51 -22.60
CA LYS A 110 5.35 -10.64 -24.01
C LYS A 110 5.00 -9.31 -24.66
N TYR A 111 4.37 -8.42 -23.90
CA TYR A 111 3.78 -7.19 -24.42
C TYR A 111 4.58 -5.97 -23.95
N PRO A 112 4.65 -4.91 -24.77
CA PRO A 112 5.26 -3.66 -24.36
C PRO A 112 4.49 -3.02 -23.21
N PRO A 113 5.15 -2.18 -22.39
CA PRO A 113 4.48 -1.42 -21.34
C PRO A 113 3.36 -0.55 -21.90
N TYR A 114 2.32 -0.29 -21.11
CA TYR A 114 1.20 0.58 -21.50
C TYR A 114 1.65 1.97 -21.95
N LYS A 115 2.56 2.59 -21.20
CA LYS A 115 3.13 3.90 -21.53
C LYS A 115 4.62 3.90 -21.23
N CYS A 116 5.45 4.26 -22.21
CA CYS A 116 6.89 4.36 -22.00
C CYS A 116 7.52 5.33 -23.00
N HIS A 117 8.31 6.28 -22.51
CA HIS A 117 8.98 7.26 -23.37
C HIS A 117 10.19 6.68 -24.12
N ARG A 118 10.80 5.61 -23.59
CA ARG A 118 11.95 4.93 -24.20
C ARG A 118 11.48 3.64 -24.84
N LYS A 119 11.79 3.46 -26.13
CA LYS A 119 11.52 2.19 -26.85
C LYS A 119 12.39 1.05 -26.33
N ASN A 120 13.68 1.32 -26.09
CA ASN A 120 14.64 0.33 -25.61
C ASN A 120 15.09 0.66 -24.18
N LEU A 121 15.08 -0.36 -23.33
CA LEU A 121 15.47 -0.29 -21.93
C LEU A 121 16.90 -0.80 -21.77
N GLN A 122 17.84 0.13 -21.59
CA GLN A 122 19.23 -0.18 -21.27
C GLN A 122 19.40 -0.32 -19.76
N VAL A 123 19.88 -1.47 -19.30
CA VAL A 123 20.02 -1.80 -17.88
C VAL A 123 21.46 -2.21 -17.57
N LYS A 124 22.11 -1.53 -16.63
CA LYS A 124 23.40 -1.98 -16.09
C LYS A 124 23.19 -3.12 -15.10
N LEU A 125 23.72 -4.30 -15.39
CA LEU A 125 23.64 -5.47 -14.53
C LEU A 125 24.93 -5.60 -13.71
N LEU A 126 24.88 -5.17 -12.47
CA LEU A 126 26.00 -5.24 -11.53
C LEU A 126 25.92 -6.55 -10.73
N TYR A 127 27.01 -7.31 -10.64
CA TYR A 127 27.01 -8.62 -9.98
C TYR A 127 28.28 -8.88 -9.15
N GLU A 128 28.15 -9.59 -8.02
CA GLU A 128 29.31 -9.90 -7.15
C GLU A 128 30.13 -11.09 -7.64
N THR A 129 29.48 -12.16 -8.09
CA THR A 129 30.14 -13.42 -8.48
C THR A 129 29.66 -13.88 -9.86
N ASN A 130 30.52 -14.61 -10.58
CA ASN A 130 30.17 -15.13 -11.91
C ASN A 130 28.98 -16.09 -11.83
N GLN A 131 28.85 -16.86 -10.75
CA GLN A 131 27.70 -17.73 -10.50
C GLN A 131 26.37 -16.96 -10.48
N PHE A 132 26.35 -15.74 -9.93
CA PHE A 132 25.14 -14.91 -9.95
C PHE A 132 24.80 -14.44 -11.36
N LEU A 133 25.81 -14.07 -12.16
CA LEU A 133 25.62 -13.69 -13.56
C LEU A 133 25.12 -14.87 -14.39
N GLU A 134 25.77 -16.03 -14.29
CA GLU A 134 25.40 -17.27 -14.99
C GLU A 134 23.95 -17.64 -14.71
N LYS A 135 23.52 -17.63 -13.44
CA LYS A 135 22.13 -17.92 -13.08
C LYS A 135 21.15 -16.90 -13.66
N PHE A 136 21.53 -15.63 -13.71
CA PHE A 136 20.67 -14.60 -14.30
C PHE A 136 20.51 -14.79 -15.80
N ILE A 137 21.59 -15.13 -16.51
CA ILE A 137 21.58 -15.45 -17.95
C ILE A 137 20.73 -16.70 -18.22
N GLU A 138 20.89 -17.75 -17.41
CA GLU A 138 20.07 -18.98 -17.47
C GLU A 138 18.57 -18.64 -17.41
N ILE A 139 18.16 -17.83 -16.43
CA ILE A 139 16.76 -17.41 -16.25
C ILE A 139 16.25 -16.62 -17.48
N ILE A 140 17.04 -15.67 -18.00
CA ILE A 140 16.65 -14.87 -19.16
C ILE A 140 16.47 -15.75 -20.41
N ASN A 141 17.43 -16.62 -20.68
CA ASN A 141 17.44 -17.49 -21.86
C ASN A 141 16.26 -18.47 -21.84
N HIS A 142 15.89 -18.97 -20.66
CA HIS A 142 14.77 -19.88 -20.50
C HIS A 142 13.41 -19.18 -20.76
N VAL A 143 13.19 -17.98 -20.23
CA VAL A 143 11.87 -17.33 -20.28
C VAL A 143 11.57 -16.63 -21.60
N LYS A 144 12.61 -16.23 -22.36
CA LYS A 144 12.53 -15.40 -23.59
C LYS A 144 11.75 -14.09 -23.38
N ILE A 145 12.49 -13.00 -23.15
CA ILE A 145 11.93 -11.66 -22.96
C ILE A 145 11.94 -10.86 -24.27
N SER A 146 11.19 -9.75 -24.31
CA SER A 146 11.23 -8.79 -25.41
C SER A 146 12.66 -8.30 -25.67
N GLU A 147 13.03 -8.24 -26.96
CA GLU A 147 14.32 -7.71 -27.44
C GLU A 147 14.57 -6.24 -27.06
N ASN A 148 13.53 -5.54 -26.61
CA ASN A 148 13.60 -4.14 -26.20
C ASN A 148 14.30 -3.93 -24.84
N VAL A 149 14.80 -4.99 -24.18
CA VAL A 149 15.51 -4.90 -22.90
C VAL A 149 16.93 -5.44 -23.06
N HIS A 150 17.92 -4.59 -22.84
CA HIS A 150 19.33 -4.94 -22.95
C HIS A 150 20.03 -4.84 -21.59
N PHE A 151 20.76 -5.88 -21.23
CA PHE A 151 21.53 -5.95 -19.99
C PHE A 151 23.02 -5.85 -20.30
N ASN A 152 23.64 -4.77 -19.81
CA ASN A 152 25.08 -4.56 -19.89
C ASN A 152 25.70 -4.99 -18.56
N SER A 153 26.33 -6.18 -18.53
CA SER A 153 26.86 -6.77 -17.31
C SER A 153 28.22 -6.20 -16.92
N GLN A 154 28.41 -5.90 -15.64
CA GLN A 154 29.68 -5.46 -15.06
C GLN A 154 29.86 -6.07 -13.66
N LYS A 155 31.03 -6.64 -13.39
CA LYS A 155 31.35 -7.19 -12.07
C LYS A 155 31.57 -6.05 -11.07
N LEU A 156 31.01 -6.20 -9.87
CA LEU A 156 31.19 -5.26 -8.76
C LEU A 156 32.60 -5.36 -8.18
N SER A 157 33.22 -4.21 -7.94
CA SER A 157 34.46 -4.13 -7.17
C SER A 157 34.17 -4.19 -5.66
N LYS A 158 35.21 -4.47 -4.86
CA LYS A 158 35.08 -4.59 -3.40
C LYS A 158 34.55 -3.31 -2.74
N ASN A 159 34.84 -2.13 -3.30
CA ASN A 159 34.39 -0.85 -2.76
C ASN A 159 33.00 -0.41 -3.27
N LEU A 160 32.39 -1.19 -4.18
CA LEU A 160 31.05 -0.95 -4.72
C LEU A 160 30.88 0.42 -5.43
N SER A 161 31.98 0.97 -5.93
CA SER A 161 32.01 2.30 -6.57
C SER A 161 31.10 2.40 -7.79
N GLU A 162 30.83 1.29 -8.47
CA GLU A 162 29.99 1.20 -9.67
C GLU A 162 28.54 1.61 -9.41
N PHE A 163 28.07 1.59 -8.17
CA PHE A 163 26.73 2.09 -7.87
C PHE A 163 26.60 3.60 -8.09
N PHE A 164 27.70 4.32 -7.94
CA PHE A 164 27.76 5.79 -8.02
C PHE A 164 28.21 6.28 -9.40
N THR A 165 28.64 5.39 -10.30
CA THR A 165 28.96 5.76 -11.69
C THR A 165 27.67 5.97 -12.48
N SER A 166 27.38 7.21 -12.89
CA SER A 166 26.11 7.64 -13.52
C SER A 166 24.87 7.39 -12.66
N GLU A 167 24.50 8.40 -11.86
CA GLU A 167 23.33 8.36 -10.97
C GLU A 167 21.99 8.16 -11.71
N HIS A 168 21.97 8.43 -13.03
CA HIS A 168 20.78 8.37 -13.85
C HIS A 168 20.53 7.01 -14.50
N ASP A 169 21.49 6.09 -14.44
CA ASP A 169 21.37 4.80 -15.09
C ASP A 169 20.41 3.88 -14.33
N LEU A 170 19.61 3.12 -15.08
CA LEU A 170 18.84 2.01 -14.54
C LEU A 170 19.77 0.84 -14.27
N LYS A 171 19.86 0.42 -13.00
CA LYS A 171 20.80 -0.59 -12.53
C LYS A 171 20.08 -1.75 -11.85
N ILE A 172 20.55 -2.97 -12.08
CA ILE A 172 20.31 -4.13 -11.21
C ILE A 172 21.58 -4.42 -10.44
N ALA A 173 21.44 -4.78 -9.16
CA ALA A 173 22.51 -5.31 -8.34
C ALA A 173 22.16 -6.74 -7.92
N LEU A 174 22.91 -7.73 -8.42
CA LEU A 174 22.88 -9.12 -7.98
C LEU A 174 23.89 -9.29 -6.84
N ILE A 175 23.38 -9.19 -5.61
CA ILE A 175 24.21 -9.21 -4.41
C ILE A 175 23.75 -10.28 -3.42
N SER A 176 24.71 -10.87 -2.73
CA SER A 176 24.49 -11.72 -1.59
C SER A 176 23.95 -10.91 -0.41
N ARG A 177 23.06 -11.54 0.37
CA ARG A 177 22.36 -10.94 1.51
C ARG A 177 23.17 -11.03 2.79
N THR A 178 24.50 -11.03 2.73
CA THR A 178 25.36 -11.12 3.92
C THR A 178 25.05 -9.99 4.90
N SER A 179 24.21 -10.30 5.89
CA SER A 179 23.64 -9.37 6.87
C SER A 179 24.64 -8.95 7.95
N THR A 180 25.87 -9.44 7.87
CA THR A 180 26.94 -9.21 8.84
C THR A 180 27.87 -8.07 8.44
N ASP A 181 27.83 -7.60 7.18
CA ASP A 181 28.64 -6.47 6.71
C ASP A 181 27.81 -5.17 6.76
N GLN A 182 27.88 -4.50 7.91
CA GLN A 182 27.19 -3.22 8.16
C GLN A 182 27.58 -2.16 7.11
N GLN A 183 28.87 -2.09 6.74
CA GLN A 183 29.39 -1.10 5.80
C GLN A 183 28.82 -1.31 4.39
N LYS A 184 28.69 -2.56 3.95
CA LYS A 184 28.01 -2.90 2.70
C LYS A 184 26.54 -2.50 2.73
N VAL A 185 25.82 -2.78 3.82
CA VAL A 185 24.40 -2.40 3.96
C VAL A 185 24.20 -0.89 3.89
N GLU A 186 25.04 -0.11 4.58
CA GLU A 186 25.02 1.35 4.55
C GLU A 186 25.37 1.90 3.16
N THR A 187 26.35 1.31 2.49
CA THR A 187 26.75 1.71 1.13
C THR A 187 25.62 1.45 0.12
N LEU A 188 24.94 0.31 0.22
CA LEU A 188 23.75 0.01 -0.59
C LEU A 188 22.59 0.96 -0.30
N ALA A 189 22.40 1.37 0.97
CA ALA A 189 21.39 2.35 1.34
C ALA A 189 21.69 3.73 0.73
N ARG A 190 22.95 4.19 0.80
CA ARG A 190 23.40 5.43 0.15
C ARG A 190 23.23 5.38 -1.36
N ALA A 191 23.67 4.30 -2.01
CA ALA A 191 23.45 4.07 -3.44
C ALA A 191 21.97 4.05 -3.83
N LYS A 192 21.11 3.48 -2.98
CA LYS A 192 19.66 3.52 -3.19
C LYS A 192 19.13 4.93 -3.19
N LEU A 193 19.53 5.75 -2.21
CA LEU A 193 19.07 7.12 -2.05
C LEU A 193 19.58 8.03 -3.17
N SER A 194 20.87 7.94 -3.53
CA SER A 194 21.43 8.72 -4.65
C SER A 194 20.80 8.37 -6.00
N SER A 195 20.32 7.13 -6.17
CA SER A 195 19.62 6.73 -7.40
C SER A 195 18.17 7.21 -7.50
N TYR A 196 17.60 7.93 -6.52
CA TYR A 196 16.22 8.42 -6.63
C TYR A 196 16.12 9.55 -7.66
N ARG A 197 15.19 9.39 -8.60
CA ARG A 197 14.81 10.41 -9.58
C ARG A 197 13.30 10.43 -9.71
N GLU A 198 12.70 11.62 -9.72
CA GLU A 198 11.23 11.78 -9.83
C GLU A 198 10.48 10.90 -8.79
N GLY A 199 11.08 10.73 -7.61
CA GLY A 199 10.51 9.94 -6.51
C GLY A 199 10.68 8.42 -6.59
N VAL A 200 11.41 7.87 -7.58
CA VAL A 200 11.69 6.43 -7.67
C VAL A 200 13.19 6.16 -7.82
N SER A 201 13.71 5.19 -7.06
CA SER A 201 15.09 4.70 -7.19
C SER A 201 15.31 3.98 -8.53
N ARG A 202 16.34 4.39 -9.28
CA ARG A 202 16.82 3.74 -10.52
C ARG A 202 17.68 2.49 -10.28
N LEU A 203 17.98 2.18 -9.02
CA LEU A 203 18.62 0.92 -8.64
C LEU A 203 17.55 -0.14 -8.33
N GLN A 204 17.76 -1.40 -8.69
CA GLN A 204 17.00 -2.58 -8.27
C GLN A 204 17.95 -3.58 -7.60
N ILE A 205 17.72 -3.91 -6.34
CA ILE A 205 18.58 -4.87 -5.62
C ILE A 205 17.89 -6.22 -5.64
N VAL A 206 18.61 -7.24 -6.10
CA VAL A 206 18.18 -8.64 -6.13
C VAL A 206 19.02 -9.41 -5.12
N ASN A 207 18.33 -10.17 -4.26
CA ASN A 207 19.00 -11.14 -3.41
C ASN A 207 19.44 -12.32 -4.27
N ALA A 208 20.71 -12.35 -4.62
CA ALA A 208 21.26 -13.33 -5.53
C ALA A 208 21.31 -14.74 -4.92
N ASP A 209 21.51 -14.87 -3.60
CA ASP A 209 21.47 -16.18 -2.92
C ASP A 209 20.10 -16.84 -3.03
N LYS A 210 19.02 -16.04 -2.99
CA LYS A 210 17.66 -16.53 -3.24
C LYS A 210 17.44 -16.85 -4.71
N MET A 211 17.99 -16.04 -5.62
CA MET A 211 17.90 -16.25 -7.06
C MET A 211 18.53 -17.59 -7.49
N LEU A 212 19.67 -17.96 -6.90
CA LEU A 212 20.32 -19.26 -7.12
C LEU A 212 19.43 -20.46 -6.80
N LYS A 213 18.48 -20.31 -5.87
CA LYS A 213 17.58 -21.37 -5.40
C LYS A 213 16.26 -21.44 -6.16
N ILE A 214 16.04 -20.54 -7.12
CA ILE A 214 14.83 -20.54 -7.94
C ILE A 214 14.96 -21.70 -8.94
N ASN A 215 13.90 -22.52 -9.07
CA ASN A 215 13.81 -23.55 -10.10
C ASN A 215 13.14 -22.99 -11.37
N GLU A 216 13.17 -23.75 -12.46
CA GLU A 216 12.65 -23.32 -13.76
C GLU A 216 11.17 -22.91 -13.71
N ASP A 217 10.34 -23.61 -12.94
CA ASP A 217 8.91 -23.30 -12.77
C ASP A 217 8.66 -21.87 -12.27
N TYR A 218 9.58 -21.32 -11.49
CA TYR A 218 9.47 -19.97 -10.93
C TYR A 218 10.21 -18.89 -11.72
N TYR A 219 10.95 -19.23 -12.78
CA TYR A 219 11.70 -18.25 -13.59
C TYR A 219 10.80 -17.18 -14.18
N ARG A 220 9.66 -17.61 -14.73
CA ARG A 220 8.66 -16.69 -15.31
C ARG A 220 8.16 -15.68 -14.29
N HIS A 221 7.89 -16.13 -13.06
CA HIS A 221 7.40 -15.25 -11.99
C HIS A 221 8.49 -14.28 -11.53
N PHE A 222 9.72 -14.74 -11.35
CA PHE A 222 10.85 -13.89 -11.00
C PHE A 222 11.06 -12.79 -12.05
N LEU A 223 11.13 -13.18 -13.33
CA LEU A 223 11.48 -12.26 -14.40
C LEU A 223 10.36 -11.26 -14.70
N ALA A 224 9.09 -11.67 -14.64
CA ALA A 224 7.96 -10.75 -14.80
C ALA A 224 7.95 -9.66 -13.71
N ASN A 225 8.21 -10.05 -12.45
CA ASN A 225 8.35 -9.10 -11.34
C ASN A 225 9.52 -8.14 -11.55
N LEU A 226 10.66 -8.66 -12.03
CA LEU A 226 11.84 -7.84 -12.30
C LEU A 226 11.58 -6.84 -13.43
N LEU A 227 11.06 -7.28 -14.58
CA LEU A 227 10.79 -6.41 -15.73
C LEU A 227 9.75 -5.33 -15.41
N ALA A 228 8.64 -5.68 -14.74
CA ALA A 228 7.66 -4.69 -14.30
C ALA A 228 8.30 -3.62 -13.39
N ALA A 229 9.18 -4.04 -12.46
CA ALA A 229 9.90 -3.11 -11.60
C ALA A 229 10.88 -2.24 -12.39
N LEU A 230 11.58 -2.78 -13.40
CA LEU A 230 12.53 -2.04 -14.22
C LEU A 230 11.85 -1.00 -15.10
N TYR A 231 10.76 -1.36 -15.78
CA TYR A 231 9.96 -0.40 -16.55
C TYR A 231 9.38 0.69 -15.66
N PHE A 232 8.84 0.33 -14.50
CA PHE A 232 8.37 1.33 -13.54
C PHE A 232 9.50 2.27 -13.10
N LYS A 233 10.66 1.70 -12.74
CA LYS A 233 11.86 2.47 -12.38
C LYS A 233 12.43 3.26 -13.54
N SER A 234 12.12 2.92 -14.80
CA SER A 234 12.51 3.72 -15.95
C SER A 234 11.61 4.93 -16.18
N GLY A 235 10.52 5.07 -15.41
CA GLY A 235 9.50 6.11 -15.60
C GLY A 235 8.40 5.69 -16.58
N CYS A 236 8.23 4.38 -16.81
CA CYS A 236 7.18 3.83 -17.64
C CYS A 236 6.02 3.30 -16.78
N VAL A 237 4.84 3.15 -17.38
CA VAL A 237 3.69 2.47 -16.81
C VAL A 237 3.65 1.06 -17.41
N PRO A 238 4.01 0.01 -16.65
CA PRO A 238 4.02 -1.36 -17.19
C PRO A 238 2.65 -1.78 -17.71
N PHE A 239 1.60 -1.49 -16.95
CA PHE A 239 0.21 -1.74 -17.30
C PHE A 239 -0.69 -0.85 -16.45
N TYR A 240 -1.96 -0.74 -16.83
CA TYR A 240 -3.02 -0.25 -15.93
C TYR A 240 -4.09 -1.33 -15.74
N ILE A 241 -5.00 -1.11 -14.79
CA ILE A 241 -6.09 -2.04 -14.49
C ILE A 241 -7.38 -1.48 -15.05
N GLN A 242 -8.07 -2.26 -15.88
CA GLN A 242 -9.42 -1.90 -16.32
C GLN A 242 -10.34 -1.85 -15.11
N THR A 243 -11.12 -0.78 -15.00
CA THR A 243 -12.12 -0.59 -13.95
C THR A 243 -13.52 -0.76 -14.52
N PRO A 244 -14.50 -1.18 -13.70
CA PRO A 244 -15.91 -0.92 -14.02
C PRO A 244 -16.12 0.58 -14.25
N GLN A 245 -16.99 0.95 -15.20
CA GLN A 245 -17.20 2.35 -15.62
C GLN A 245 -17.47 3.31 -14.44
N LYS A 246 -18.22 2.84 -13.43
CA LYS A 246 -18.51 3.60 -12.19
C LYS A 246 -17.27 3.98 -11.37
N TYR A 247 -16.10 3.40 -11.67
CA TYR A 247 -14.83 3.66 -11.02
C TYR A 247 -13.74 4.19 -11.97
N ASP A 248 -14.10 4.66 -13.16
CA ASP A 248 -13.13 5.26 -14.10
C ASP A 248 -12.40 6.47 -13.51
N ILE A 249 -13.03 7.11 -12.51
CA ILE A 249 -12.41 8.16 -11.70
C ILE A 249 -11.08 7.73 -11.05
N LEU A 250 -10.86 6.43 -10.82
CA LEU A 250 -9.61 5.90 -10.28
C LEU A 250 -8.42 6.08 -11.24
N HIS A 251 -8.65 6.05 -12.56
CA HIS A 251 -7.61 6.30 -13.55
C HIS A 251 -7.20 7.78 -13.60
N ASN A 252 -8.09 8.66 -13.17
CA ASN A 252 -7.88 10.11 -13.07
C ASN A 252 -7.88 10.56 -11.59
N ALA A 253 -7.06 9.91 -10.77
CA ALA A 253 -6.90 10.22 -9.35
C ALA A 253 -5.46 10.61 -9.01
N PHE A 254 -5.29 11.27 -7.86
CA PHE A 254 -4.01 11.29 -7.15
C PHE A 254 -4.07 10.43 -5.90
N TYR A 255 -3.01 9.65 -5.70
CA TYR A 255 -2.82 8.83 -4.52
C TYR A 255 -1.63 9.35 -3.73
N ILE A 256 -1.88 9.76 -2.49
CA ILE A 256 -0.89 10.27 -1.56
C ILE A 256 -0.69 9.22 -0.47
N GLY A 257 0.38 8.43 -0.60
CA GLY A 257 0.73 7.41 0.39
C GLY A 257 1.67 7.96 1.43
N VAL A 258 1.25 7.98 2.69
CA VAL A 258 2.03 8.53 3.81
C VAL A 258 2.67 7.41 4.60
N ALA A 259 3.99 7.51 4.79
CA ALA A 259 4.76 6.60 5.62
C ALA A 259 5.14 7.22 6.97
N LEU A 260 5.25 6.33 7.96
CA LEU A 260 5.63 6.63 9.33
C LEU A 260 6.64 5.56 9.77
N LYS A 261 7.66 5.95 10.52
CA LYS A 261 8.65 5.02 11.09
C LYS A 261 9.01 5.41 12.51
N ARG A 262 9.01 4.42 13.42
CA ARG A 262 9.56 4.58 14.76
C ARG A 262 11.09 4.54 14.71
N THR A 263 11.72 5.43 15.46
CA THR A 263 13.17 5.50 15.64
C THR A 263 13.52 5.46 17.13
N SER A 264 14.80 5.41 17.45
CA SER A 264 15.30 5.49 18.83
C SER A 264 14.87 6.79 19.53
N LYS A 265 14.75 7.89 18.77
CA LYS A 265 14.45 9.24 19.24
C LYS A 265 12.97 9.65 19.07
N GLY A 266 12.07 8.71 18.81
CA GLY A 266 10.64 8.97 18.62
C GLY A 266 10.10 8.44 17.29
N TYR A 267 9.51 9.32 16.49
CA TYR A 267 8.90 8.97 15.21
C TYR A 267 9.30 9.93 14.11
N VAL A 268 9.55 9.37 12.94
CA VAL A 268 9.71 10.08 11.69
C VAL A 268 8.41 9.96 10.90
N LYS A 269 7.86 11.11 10.51
CA LYS A 269 6.54 11.30 9.90
C LYS A 269 6.68 12.11 8.62
N GLY A 270 5.60 12.22 7.85
CA GLY A 270 5.52 13.22 6.77
C GLY A 270 6.26 12.85 5.48
N VAL A 271 6.82 11.65 5.36
CA VAL A 271 7.27 11.14 4.07
C VAL A 271 6.05 10.67 3.29
N ALA A 272 5.81 11.29 2.14
CA ALA A 272 4.70 10.94 1.26
C ALA A 272 5.17 10.63 -0.15
N THR A 273 4.48 9.70 -0.80
CA THR A 273 4.63 9.46 -2.24
C THR A 273 3.34 9.88 -2.92
N ILE A 274 3.45 10.77 -3.91
CA ILE A 274 2.33 11.20 -4.76
C ILE A 274 2.40 10.41 -6.06
N MET A 275 1.31 9.73 -6.40
CA MET A 275 1.19 8.84 -7.55
C MET A 275 -0.06 9.18 -8.37
N THR A 276 0.01 9.09 -9.70
CA THR A 276 -1.16 9.24 -10.58
C THR A 276 -2.08 8.02 -10.50
N GLY A 277 -3.28 8.16 -11.06
CA GLY A 277 -4.22 7.06 -11.32
C GLY A 277 -3.55 5.86 -11.98
N LEU A 278 -2.75 6.10 -13.01
CA LEU A 278 -2.06 5.06 -13.77
C LEU A 278 -0.81 4.48 -13.09
N GLY A 279 -0.46 4.96 -11.89
CA GLY A 279 0.67 4.43 -11.12
C GLY A 279 2.01 5.13 -11.33
N GLU A 280 2.06 6.25 -12.07
CA GLU A 280 3.27 7.06 -12.24
C GLU A 280 3.58 7.83 -10.96
N ILE A 281 4.84 7.84 -10.53
CA ILE A 281 5.25 8.63 -9.36
C ILE A 281 5.60 10.04 -9.80
N ILE A 282 4.98 10.98 -9.11
CA ILE A 282 5.10 12.41 -9.41
C ILE A 282 6.11 13.05 -8.48
N ALA A 283 6.02 12.70 -7.19
CA ALA A 283 6.82 13.28 -6.15
C ALA A 283 7.04 12.28 -5.02
N GLN A 284 8.27 12.25 -4.53
CA GLN A 284 8.56 11.80 -3.19
C GLN A 284 8.71 13.05 -2.35
N VAL A 285 7.75 13.27 -1.47
CA VAL A 285 7.71 14.40 -0.56
C VAL A 285 8.43 14.00 0.71
N ASP A 286 9.56 14.63 0.97
CA ASP A 286 10.11 14.79 2.30
C ASP A 286 9.91 16.25 2.71
N THR A 287 9.60 16.48 3.98
CA THR A 287 9.35 17.84 4.45
C THR A 287 10.68 18.56 4.63
N ASP A 288 10.88 19.65 3.90
CA ASP A 288 12.08 20.50 3.83
C ASP A 288 13.35 19.77 3.41
N LYS A 289 14.09 20.36 2.46
CA LYS A 289 15.41 19.92 1.97
C LYS A 289 16.37 19.65 3.14
N HIS A 290 16.25 18.48 3.78
CA HIS A 290 17.01 17.88 4.90
C HIS A 290 16.29 17.60 6.24
N ASN A 291 15.02 17.97 6.49
CA ASN A 291 14.39 17.77 7.83
C ASN A 291 12.99 17.12 7.80
N ILE A 292 12.96 15.80 7.60
CA ILE A 292 11.73 15.02 7.73
C ILE A 292 11.04 15.32 9.07
N LEU A 293 9.72 15.55 9.05
CA LEU A 293 8.93 15.80 10.25
C LEU A 293 9.20 14.72 11.32
N ARG A 294 9.57 15.16 12.52
CA ARG A 294 9.79 14.29 13.68
C ARG A 294 8.80 14.64 14.77
N GLY A 295 8.40 13.63 15.53
CA GLY A 295 7.53 13.82 16.69
C GLY A 295 7.56 12.66 17.67
N ASN A 296 6.89 12.84 18.81
CA ASN A 296 6.92 11.89 19.93
C ASN A 296 5.80 10.84 19.86
N ALA A 297 4.82 11.01 18.98
CA ALA A 297 3.69 10.09 18.75
C ALA A 297 3.69 9.58 17.30
N MET A 298 2.87 8.59 16.96
CA MET A 298 2.72 8.15 15.57
C MET A 298 1.81 9.07 14.73
N GLU A 299 0.83 9.71 15.37
CA GLU A 299 -0.13 10.59 14.68
C GLU A 299 0.41 12.00 14.54
N PHE A 300 -0.08 12.75 13.56
CA PHE A 300 0.30 14.15 13.40
C PHE A 300 -0.34 15.00 14.53
N GLY A 301 0.49 15.77 15.22
CA GLY A 301 0.04 16.93 15.99
C GLY A 301 -0.42 18.03 15.04
N ASP A 302 -1.15 19.02 15.56
CA ASP A 302 -1.79 20.04 14.72
C ASP A 302 -0.77 20.84 13.89
N SER A 303 0.38 21.21 14.48
CA SER A 303 1.46 21.91 13.79
C SER A 303 2.14 21.05 12.72
N GLU A 304 2.37 19.76 13.01
CA GLU A 304 2.95 18.80 12.06
C GLU A 304 2.01 18.57 10.88
N MET A 305 0.70 18.47 11.15
CA MET A 305 -0.33 18.29 10.12
C MET A 305 -0.44 19.52 9.22
N LYS A 306 -0.39 20.73 9.80
CA LYS A 306 -0.39 21.98 9.02
C LYS A 306 0.80 22.04 8.05
N LYS A 307 2.01 21.75 8.54
CA LYS A 307 3.23 21.68 7.70
C LYS A 307 3.09 20.65 6.58
N PHE A 308 2.62 19.44 6.92
CA PHE A 308 2.39 18.39 5.92
C PHE A 308 1.41 18.83 4.84
N VAL A 309 0.28 19.46 5.22
CA VAL A 309 -0.71 19.95 4.27
C VAL A 309 -0.14 21.00 3.32
N GLU A 310 0.59 22.00 3.82
CA GLU A 310 1.15 23.06 2.96
C GLU A 310 2.14 22.50 1.93
N ILE A 311 3.03 21.59 2.34
CA ILE A 311 4.00 20.97 1.43
C ILE A 311 3.30 20.14 0.33
N ILE A 312 2.25 19.41 0.69
CA ILE A 312 1.45 18.67 -0.30
C ILE A 312 0.76 19.62 -1.28
N LYS A 313 0.22 20.76 -0.80
CA LYS A 313 -0.40 21.77 -1.67
C LYS A 313 0.60 22.31 -2.69
N GLU A 314 1.80 22.68 -2.25
CA GLU A 314 2.88 23.19 -3.13
C GLU A 314 3.23 22.20 -4.24
N HIS A 315 3.39 20.91 -3.88
CA HIS A 315 3.67 19.87 -4.87
C HIS A 315 2.52 19.68 -5.87
N MET A 316 1.26 19.78 -5.43
CA MET A 316 0.10 19.63 -6.29
C MET A 316 -0.13 20.83 -7.22
N GLU A 317 0.11 22.05 -6.73
CA GLU A 317 0.11 23.26 -7.57
C GLU A 317 1.18 23.18 -8.65
N SER A 318 2.42 22.85 -8.28
CA SER A 318 3.52 22.66 -9.25
C SER A 318 3.16 21.62 -10.31
N TYR A 319 2.49 20.53 -9.92
CA TYR A 319 2.04 19.50 -10.84
C TYR A 319 0.97 19.99 -11.82
N LYS A 320 -0.06 20.70 -11.32
CA LYS A 320 -1.14 21.23 -12.15
C LYS A 320 -0.58 22.04 -13.31
N HIS A 321 0.40 22.90 -13.04
CA HIS A 321 1.06 23.71 -14.07
C HIS A 321 1.81 22.87 -15.11
N LYS A 322 2.38 21.73 -14.73
CA LYS A 322 3.20 20.88 -15.62
C LYS A 322 2.38 19.97 -16.52
N LEU A 323 1.25 19.46 -16.04
CA LEU A 323 0.56 18.35 -16.70
C LEU A 323 -0.85 18.67 -17.17
N GLY A 324 -1.43 19.80 -16.73
CA GLY A 324 -2.76 20.24 -17.18
C GLY A 324 -3.92 19.33 -16.74
N ILE A 325 -3.63 18.24 -16.03
CA ILE A 325 -4.63 17.28 -15.55
C ILE A 325 -5.27 17.83 -14.27
N LYS A 326 -6.59 17.78 -14.20
CA LYS A 326 -7.40 18.11 -13.02
C LYS A 326 -8.09 16.83 -12.52
N PRO A 327 -7.43 16.01 -11.69
CA PRO A 327 -8.05 14.79 -11.20
C PRO A 327 -9.17 15.13 -10.22
N PRO A 328 -10.41 14.66 -10.43
CA PRO A 328 -11.51 14.88 -9.49
C PRO A 328 -11.28 14.18 -8.15
N LEU A 329 -10.48 13.12 -8.09
CA LEU A 329 -10.27 12.33 -6.86
C LEU A 329 -8.85 12.51 -6.31
N VAL A 330 -8.74 12.84 -5.03
CA VAL A 330 -7.52 12.70 -4.23
C VAL A 330 -7.77 11.66 -3.14
N VAL A 331 -6.86 10.71 -3.03
CA VAL A 331 -6.88 9.68 -2.00
C VAL A 331 -5.63 9.79 -1.13
N VAL A 332 -5.79 10.10 0.15
CA VAL A 332 -4.71 10.13 1.14
C VAL A 332 -4.75 8.84 1.94
N ILE A 333 -3.63 8.11 2.00
CA ILE A 333 -3.61 6.74 2.53
C ILE A 333 -2.43 6.52 3.45
N ARG A 334 -2.65 5.80 4.56
CA ARG A 334 -1.56 5.32 5.43
C ARG A 334 -1.93 4.02 6.15
N THR A 335 -0.97 3.39 6.81
CA THR A 335 -1.16 2.12 7.56
C THR A 335 -1.59 2.32 9.03
N ARG A 336 -2.12 3.50 9.37
CA ARG A 336 -2.52 3.92 10.73
C ARG A 336 -3.72 4.86 10.70
N ARG A 337 -4.44 4.94 11.83
CA ARG A 337 -5.69 5.71 11.97
C ARG A 337 -5.45 7.18 11.75
N PHE A 338 -6.18 7.83 10.85
CA PHE A 338 -6.35 9.28 10.93
C PHE A 338 -7.20 9.64 12.16
N LYS A 339 -6.64 10.45 13.06
CA LYS A 339 -7.37 11.07 14.15
C LYS A 339 -8.36 12.09 13.60
N GLU A 340 -9.33 12.43 14.45
CA GLU A 340 -10.37 13.40 14.12
C GLU A 340 -9.78 14.77 13.73
N ASN A 341 -8.75 15.24 14.45
CA ASN A 341 -8.09 16.51 14.16
C ASN A 341 -7.36 16.49 12.80
N GLU A 342 -6.69 15.38 12.45
CA GLU A 342 -6.03 15.23 11.15
C GLU A 342 -7.04 15.25 9.99
N TRP A 343 -8.19 14.57 10.16
CA TRP A 343 -9.29 14.68 9.20
C TRP A 343 -9.83 16.10 9.09
N LYS A 344 -10.07 16.76 10.23
CA LYS A 344 -10.54 18.15 10.24
C LYS A 344 -9.56 19.05 9.47
N ALA A 345 -8.26 18.93 9.70
CA ALA A 345 -7.24 19.69 8.98
C ALA A 345 -7.24 19.41 7.47
N LEU A 346 -7.33 18.14 7.06
CA LEU A 346 -7.44 17.79 5.63
C LEU A 346 -8.74 18.37 5.02
N LYS A 347 -9.87 18.26 5.72
CA LYS A 347 -11.17 18.72 5.24
C LYS A 347 -11.30 20.25 5.21
N SER A 348 -10.71 20.97 6.17
CA SER A 348 -10.87 22.42 6.29
C SER A 348 -9.76 23.22 5.59
N SER A 349 -8.58 22.63 5.40
CA SER A 349 -7.44 23.32 4.77
C SER A 349 -7.10 22.77 3.39
N PHE A 350 -6.89 21.46 3.28
CA PHE A 350 -6.47 20.84 2.02
C PHE A 350 -7.62 20.74 1.00
N TYR A 351 -8.79 20.25 1.42
CA TYR A 351 -9.91 20.04 0.52
C TYR A 351 -10.44 21.32 -0.16
N PRO A 352 -10.61 22.47 0.53
CA PRO A 352 -11.07 23.70 -0.15
C PRO A 352 -10.04 24.24 -1.14
N PHE A 353 -8.75 24.09 -0.85
CA PHE A 353 -7.68 24.34 -1.82
C PHE A 353 -7.85 23.45 -3.05
N TRP A 354 -8.02 22.15 -2.84
CA TRP A 354 -8.17 21.19 -3.94
C TRP A 354 -9.42 21.46 -4.78
N ARG A 355 -10.56 21.70 -4.13
CA ARG A 355 -11.82 22.06 -4.78
C ARG A 355 -11.68 23.32 -5.63
N ARG A 356 -10.95 24.35 -5.17
CA ARG A 356 -10.66 25.54 -6.00
C ARG A 356 -9.83 25.21 -7.24
N LEU A 357 -8.94 24.23 -7.16
CA LEU A 357 -8.11 23.84 -8.31
C LEU A 357 -8.87 23.03 -9.35
N ILE A 358 -9.83 22.21 -8.92
CA ILE A 358 -10.48 21.18 -9.74
C ILE A 358 -11.89 21.55 -10.16
N GLY A 359 -12.68 22.15 -9.27
CA GLY A 359 -14.10 22.38 -9.44
C GLY A 359 -14.95 21.65 -8.40
N GLU A 360 -16.26 21.66 -8.58
CA GLU A 360 -17.22 21.16 -7.59
C GLU A 360 -17.20 19.64 -7.40
N ASP A 361 -16.79 18.91 -8.45
CA ASP A 361 -16.71 17.44 -8.44
C ASP A 361 -15.50 16.89 -7.66
N ALA A 362 -14.75 17.77 -6.98
CA ALA A 362 -13.59 17.36 -6.20
C ALA A 362 -13.99 16.46 -5.03
N ILE A 363 -13.37 15.28 -4.95
CA ILE A 363 -13.51 14.30 -3.88
C ILE A 363 -12.18 14.13 -3.17
N LEU A 364 -12.20 14.26 -1.85
CA LEU A 364 -11.13 13.83 -0.97
C LEU A 364 -11.56 12.56 -0.25
N LEU A 365 -10.81 11.49 -0.48
CA LEU A 365 -10.92 10.22 0.22
C LEU A 365 -9.70 10.01 1.12
N VAL A 366 -9.91 9.69 2.38
CA VAL A 366 -8.85 9.43 3.36
C VAL A 366 -9.01 8.00 3.85
N MET A 367 -7.94 7.21 3.78
CA MET A 367 -7.96 5.78 4.06
C MET A 367 -6.88 5.36 5.06
N SER A 368 -7.26 4.52 6.02
CA SER A 368 -6.35 3.86 6.96
C SER A 368 -6.44 2.34 6.79
N LEU A 369 -5.30 1.72 6.50
CA LEU A 369 -5.20 0.28 6.26
C LEU A 369 -4.57 -0.47 7.44
N TYR A 370 -5.20 -1.55 7.86
CA TYR A 370 -4.71 -2.39 8.96
C TYR A 370 -4.75 -3.86 8.59
N LYS A 371 -3.64 -4.53 8.87
CA LYS A 371 -3.63 -5.98 8.97
C LYS A 371 -4.45 -6.37 10.18
N THR A 372 -5.37 -7.32 9.99
CA THR A 372 -6.01 -8.00 11.11
C THR A 372 -5.39 -9.38 11.36
N LYS A 373 -5.86 -10.03 12.42
CA LYS A 373 -5.55 -11.43 12.72
C LYS A 373 -6.71 -12.39 12.41
N TRP A 374 -7.82 -11.86 11.92
CA TRP A 374 -9.07 -12.58 11.72
C TRP A 374 -9.20 -12.96 10.25
N SER A 375 -9.90 -14.04 9.96
CA SER A 375 -10.29 -14.43 8.61
C SER A 375 -11.80 -14.20 8.47
N ILE A 376 -12.26 -13.63 7.36
CA ILE A 376 -13.70 -13.53 7.01
C ILE A 376 -14.04 -14.37 5.77
N GLY A 377 -13.09 -15.19 5.30
CA GLY A 377 -13.20 -15.99 4.09
C GLY A 377 -12.46 -15.35 2.91
N GLU A 378 -11.79 -16.17 2.11
CA GLU A 378 -11.05 -15.70 0.94
C GLU A 378 -11.99 -15.08 -0.10
N GLY A 379 -11.65 -13.89 -0.61
CA GLY A 379 -12.46 -13.17 -1.59
C GLY A 379 -13.69 -12.47 -1.01
N MET A 380 -13.83 -12.42 0.31
CA MET A 380 -15.01 -11.87 0.99
C MET A 380 -14.77 -10.47 1.54
N ALA A 381 -15.86 -9.72 1.71
CA ALA A 381 -15.87 -8.44 2.39
C ALA A 381 -17.19 -8.17 3.14
N THR A 382 -17.09 -7.31 4.14
CA THR A 382 -18.22 -6.78 4.90
C THR A 382 -17.99 -5.30 5.22
N PHE A 383 -19.08 -4.57 5.43
CA PHE A 383 -19.08 -3.12 5.57
C PHE A 383 -19.97 -2.67 6.72
N ASP A 384 -19.51 -1.65 7.42
CA ASP A 384 -20.36 -0.86 8.31
C ASP A 384 -19.95 0.62 8.29
N GLY A 385 -20.91 1.48 7.97
CA GLY A 385 -20.71 2.92 7.81
C GLY A 385 -21.75 3.55 6.89
N ASP A 386 -21.42 4.73 6.40
CA ASP A 386 -22.20 5.53 5.45
C ASP A 386 -21.32 6.04 4.30
N ASP A 387 -21.88 6.83 3.40
CA ASP A 387 -21.18 7.36 2.22
C ASP A 387 -19.95 8.22 2.56
N ARG A 388 -19.89 8.80 3.76
CA ARG A 388 -18.85 9.75 4.18
C ARG A 388 -17.83 9.13 5.12
N SER A 389 -18.15 8.05 5.81
CA SER A 389 -17.24 7.38 6.72
C SER A 389 -17.67 5.96 7.03
N GLY A 390 -16.70 5.07 7.21
CA GLY A 390 -17.02 3.70 7.53
C GLY A 390 -15.80 2.81 7.67
N VAL A 391 -16.08 1.53 7.91
CA VAL A 391 -15.08 0.48 8.02
C VAL A 391 -15.46 -0.68 7.11
N TRP A 392 -14.53 -1.02 6.25
CA TRP A 392 -14.55 -2.24 5.47
C TRP A 392 -13.64 -3.27 6.12
N LEU A 393 -14.10 -4.52 6.17
CA LEU A 393 -13.23 -5.68 6.35
C LEU A 393 -13.24 -6.44 5.04
N LEU A 394 -12.07 -6.65 4.47
CA LEU A 394 -11.91 -7.31 3.17
C LEU A 394 -10.77 -8.33 3.25
N GLN A 395 -10.98 -9.51 2.70
CA GLN A 395 -9.94 -10.52 2.59
C GLN A 395 -9.72 -10.85 1.12
N PRO A 396 -8.80 -10.16 0.44
CA PRO A 396 -8.48 -10.46 -0.94
C PRO A 396 -7.99 -11.90 -1.11
N GLN A 397 -8.09 -12.42 -2.33
CA GLN A 397 -7.53 -13.73 -2.68
C GLN A 397 -6.04 -13.84 -2.28
N LYS A 398 -5.63 -15.05 -1.86
CA LYS A 398 -4.28 -15.40 -1.38
C LYS A 398 -3.81 -14.63 -0.13
N VAL A 399 -4.73 -13.99 0.60
CA VAL A 399 -4.46 -13.36 1.90
C VAL A 399 -5.17 -14.15 3.00
N ASN A 400 -4.41 -14.61 3.99
CA ASN A 400 -4.90 -15.48 5.06
C ASN A 400 -5.67 -14.74 6.18
N TYR A 401 -5.89 -13.44 6.02
CA TYR A 401 -6.51 -12.60 7.04
C TYR A 401 -7.21 -11.40 6.39
N ALA A 402 -8.23 -10.89 7.06
CA ALA A 402 -8.92 -9.67 6.68
C ALA A 402 -7.99 -8.46 6.83
N VAL A 403 -8.17 -7.51 5.94
CA VAL A 403 -7.63 -6.16 6.00
C VAL A 403 -8.77 -5.25 6.42
N GLN A 404 -8.54 -4.47 7.46
CA GLN A 404 -9.46 -3.41 7.85
C GLN A 404 -9.09 -2.14 7.10
N LEU A 405 -10.07 -1.56 6.41
CA LEU A 405 -9.98 -0.30 5.71
C LEU A 405 -10.97 0.68 6.34
N VAL A 406 -10.44 1.61 7.13
CA VAL A 406 -11.22 2.72 7.70
C VAL A 406 -11.14 3.89 6.73
N TYR A 407 -12.25 4.54 6.42
CA TYR A 407 -12.23 5.68 5.51
C TYR A 407 -13.06 6.87 5.98
N ARG A 408 -12.73 8.03 5.41
CA ARG A 408 -13.53 9.26 5.42
C ARG A 408 -13.53 9.88 4.03
N SER A 409 -14.64 10.45 3.62
CA SER A 409 -14.86 10.97 2.26
C SER A 409 -15.62 12.29 2.30
N THR A 410 -15.31 13.16 1.35
CA THR A 410 -16.17 14.32 1.02
C THR A 410 -17.21 13.99 -0.06
N GLY A 411 -17.02 12.89 -0.80
CA GLY A 411 -17.92 12.41 -1.85
C GLY A 411 -18.76 11.19 -1.43
N TYR A 412 -19.61 10.72 -2.34
CA TYR A 412 -20.78 9.89 -2.03
C TYR A 412 -20.74 8.35 -2.31
N PRO A 413 -19.69 7.68 -2.85
CA PRO A 413 -19.76 6.23 -3.02
C PRO A 413 -19.13 5.45 -1.83
N PRO A 414 -19.90 4.67 -1.05
CA PRO A 414 -19.38 3.88 0.08
C PRO A 414 -18.46 2.74 -0.36
N HIS A 415 -18.52 2.33 -1.63
CA HIS A 415 -17.72 1.25 -2.21
C HIS A 415 -16.41 1.76 -2.87
N LEU A 416 -16.29 3.06 -3.12
CA LEU A 416 -15.08 3.66 -3.70
C LEU A 416 -13.80 3.35 -2.89
N PRO A 417 -13.80 3.34 -1.54
CA PRO A 417 -12.62 2.97 -0.76
C PRO A 417 -12.11 1.56 -1.09
N VAL A 418 -13.02 0.59 -1.23
CA VAL A 418 -12.67 -0.79 -1.57
C VAL A 418 -12.14 -0.87 -2.99
N ALA A 419 -12.82 -0.25 -3.95
CA ALA A 419 -12.37 -0.20 -5.34
C ALA A 419 -10.97 0.44 -5.46
N ALA A 420 -10.74 1.57 -4.78
CA ALA A 420 -9.43 2.22 -4.72
C ALA A 420 -8.36 1.31 -4.11
N TYR A 421 -8.67 0.60 -3.03
CA TYR A 421 -7.74 -0.37 -2.43
C TYR A 421 -7.37 -1.50 -3.39
N LEU A 422 -8.35 -2.13 -4.03
CA LEU A 422 -8.12 -3.25 -4.97
C LEU A 422 -7.33 -2.79 -6.20
N TYR A 423 -7.69 -1.62 -6.73
CA TYR A 423 -7.02 -0.98 -7.85
C TYR A 423 -5.55 -0.71 -7.54
N LEU A 424 -5.28 0.00 -6.43
CA LEU A 424 -3.92 0.30 -6.00
C LEU A 424 -3.10 -0.95 -5.76
N ARG A 425 -3.68 -1.96 -5.11
CA ARG A 425 -3.00 -3.25 -4.88
C ARG A 425 -2.56 -3.91 -6.19
N ALA A 426 -3.35 -3.79 -7.25
CA ALA A 426 -3.02 -4.35 -8.55
C ALA A 426 -1.98 -3.51 -9.32
N LEU A 427 -1.82 -2.22 -9.00
CA LEU A 427 -0.76 -1.34 -9.53
C LEU A 427 0.61 -1.49 -8.83
N ASP A 428 0.84 -2.57 -8.06
CA ASP A 428 2.14 -2.83 -7.45
C ASP A 428 3.16 -3.37 -8.46
N PHE A 429 3.73 -2.47 -9.25
CA PHE A 429 4.70 -2.79 -10.31
C PHE A 429 6.00 -3.40 -9.80
N VAL A 430 6.30 -3.32 -8.49
CA VAL A 430 7.49 -3.93 -7.89
C VAL A 430 7.17 -5.22 -7.13
N SER A 431 5.94 -5.72 -7.24
CA SER A 431 5.51 -7.01 -6.69
C SER A 431 4.16 -7.44 -7.28
N LEU A 432 4.19 -8.19 -8.38
CA LEU A 432 3.02 -8.75 -9.08
C LEU A 432 2.33 -9.90 -8.31
N THR A 433 2.61 -10.08 -7.03
CA THR A 433 2.01 -11.15 -6.22
C THR A 433 0.75 -10.67 -5.51
N HIS A 434 -0.36 -11.38 -5.71
CA HIS A 434 -1.62 -11.14 -5.01
C HIS A 434 -1.60 -11.63 -3.55
N GLY A 435 -0.45 -11.77 -2.88
CA GLY A 435 -0.38 -12.19 -1.46
C GLY A 435 -0.21 -11.02 -0.49
N ARG A 436 -0.09 -9.78 -0.99
CA ARG A 436 0.25 -8.61 -0.19
C ARG A 436 -0.94 -7.71 0.08
N ILE A 437 -0.87 -7.00 1.19
CA ILE A 437 -1.91 -6.07 1.65
C ILE A 437 -1.51 -4.59 1.56
N ASN A 438 -0.20 -4.32 1.48
CA ASN A 438 0.32 -2.97 1.40
C ASN A 438 0.14 -2.46 -0.03
N ILE A 439 -0.38 -1.25 -0.14
CA ILE A 439 -0.59 -0.60 -1.44
C ILE A 439 0.65 0.21 -1.86
N PRO A 440 0.87 0.42 -3.17
CA PRO A 440 2.08 0.99 -3.73
C PRO A 440 2.50 2.34 -3.16
N PRO A 441 1.66 3.40 -3.10
CA PRO A 441 2.15 4.72 -2.68
C PRO A 441 2.63 4.70 -1.22
N VAL A 442 1.95 3.97 -0.32
CA VAL A 442 2.41 3.80 1.08
C VAL A 442 3.67 2.95 1.15
N LYS A 443 3.73 1.87 0.37
CA LYS A 443 4.90 0.97 0.28
C LYS A 443 6.14 1.70 -0.21
N TYR A 444 6.01 2.58 -1.21
CA TYR A 444 7.10 3.35 -1.78
C TYR A 444 7.63 4.38 -0.78
N ALA A 445 6.73 5.15 -0.15
CA ALA A 445 7.10 6.06 0.93
C ALA A 445 7.83 5.34 2.07
N TYR A 446 7.33 4.16 2.48
CA TYR A 446 7.95 3.36 3.54
C TYR A 446 9.33 2.83 3.13
N ASN A 447 9.49 2.37 1.89
CA ASN A 447 10.76 1.89 1.39
C ASN A 447 11.80 3.01 1.32
N TYR A 448 11.42 4.20 0.86
CA TYR A 448 12.29 5.38 0.89
C TYR A 448 12.74 5.69 2.32
N LEU A 449 11.79 5.77 3.25
CA LEU A 449 12.05 6.00 4.67
C LEU A 449 12.93 4.91 5.31
N ARG A 450 12.77 3.66 4.87
CA ARG A 450 13.62 2.54 5.31
C ARG A 450 15.08 2.75 4.90
N TRP A 451 15.33 3.13 3.64
CA TRP A 451 16.68 3.36 3.15
C TRP A 451 17.33 4.58 3.80
N ARG A 452 16.60 5.67 4.00
CA ARG A 452 17.09 6.85 4.74
C ARG A 452 17.52 6.50 6.15
N ALA A 453 16.68 5.80 6.90
CA ALA A 453 17.02 5.40 8.25
C ALA A 453 18.27 4.52 8.36
N ILE A 454 18.56 3.70 7.33
CA ILE A 454 19.80 2.90 7.29
C ILE A 454 21.00 3.81 6.97
N ALA A 455 20.88 4.67 5.95
CA ALA A 455 21.97 5.54 5.50
C ALA A 455 22.32 6.64 6.52
N GLU A 456 21.33 7.12 7.28
CA GLU A 456 21.46 8.20 8.26
C GLU A 456 21.48 7.69 9.72
N GLN A 457 21.44 6.38 9.93
CA GLN A 457 21.56 5.72 11.25
C GLN A 457 20.61 6.27 12.34
N TRP A 458 19.31 6.37 12.05
CA TRP A 458 18.30 6.90 12.99
C TRP A 458 17.83 5.94 14.09
#